data_AF-A0A8H2K6D2-F1
#
_entry.id   AF-A0A8H2K6D2-F1
#
_cell.length_a   1.000
_cell.length_b   1.000
_cell.length_c   1.000
_cell.angle_alpha   90.00
_cell.angle_beta   90.00
_cell.angle_gamma   90.00
#
_symmetry.space_group_name_H-M   'P 1'
#
loop_
_entity.id
_entity.type
_entity.pdbx_description
1 polymer ?
#
loop_
_entity_poly.entity_id
_entity_poly.type
_entity_poly.pdbx_seq_one_letter_code
_entity_poly.pdbx_strand_id
1 'polypeptide(L)'
;MANRKTYDVTARKDGRWWFVQVPELDTVGQARSATEIEEVAREVIGLWLDAKPDSFDVALDVEIPGEARVSWERAKVLEAAARKESAEAAAYARRAVASLRAEGLTYKDAGIVLGLSPQRVQQLSKAENADALQKSA
;
A
#
# COMPACT_ATOMS: atom_id res chain seq x y z
N MET A 1 17.93 14.30 -13.64
CA MET A 1 17.28 13.11 -14.22
C MET A 1 16.46 13.60 -15.41
N ALA A 2 16.61 13.01 -16.59
CA ALA A 2 15.88 13.48 -17.76
C ALA A 2 14.37 13.29 -17.52
N ASN A 3 13.59 14.37 -17.72
CA ASN A 3 12.14 14.32 -17.62
C ASN A 3 11.60 13.53 -18.81
N ARG A 4 11.38 12.23 -18.64
CA ARG A 4 10.76 11.37 -19.65
C ARG A 4 9.26 11.60 -19.63
N LYS A 5 8.65 11.63 -20.81
CA LYS A 5 7.20 11.71 -20.91
C LYS A 5 6.59 10.39 -20.45
N THR A 6 5.55 10.47 -19.64
CA THR A 6 4.76 9.31 -19.20
C THR A 6 3.46 9.26 -19.99
N TYR A 7 3.11 8.08 -20.50
CA TYR A 7 1.84 7.85 -21.17
C TYR A 7 0.91 7.05 -20.26
N ASP A 8 -0.32 7.54 -20.11
CA ASP A 8 -1.39 6.81 -19.43
C ASP A 8 -1.91 5.68 -20.33
N VAL A 9 -2.04 4.50 -19.75
CA VAL A 9 -2.47 3.29 -20.43
C VAL A 9 -3.57 2.64 -19.62
N THR A 10 -4.69 2.32 -20.26
CA THR A 10 -5.77 1.54 -19.62
C THR A 10 -5.82 0.15 -20.21
N ALA A 11 -6.07 -0.86 -19.39
CA ALA A 11 -6.24 -2.22 -19.87
C ALA A 11 -7.52 -2.86 -19.36
N ARG A 12 -8.36 -3.35 -20.26
CA ARG A 12 -9.62 -4.04 -19.92
C ARG A 12 -9.64 -5.45 -20.50
N LYS A 13 -10.15 -6.41 -19.73
CA LYS A 13 -10.32 -7.78 -20.20
C LYS A 13 -11.62 -7.90 -21.01
N ASP A 14 -11.52 -8.49 -22.20
CA ASP A 14 -12.64 -8.70 -23.10
C ASP A 14 -12.51 -10.06 -23.79
N GLY A 15 -13.35 -11.00 -23.38
CA GLY A 15 -13.25 -12.40 -23.77
C GLY A 15 -11.87 -12.99 -23.45
N ARG A 16 -11.12 -13.34 -24.49
CA ARG A 16 -9.78 -13.98 -24.39
C ARG A 16 -8.61 -13.00 -24.40
N TRP A 17 -8.88 -11.70 -24.58
CA TRP A 17 -7.83 -10.69 -24.78
C TRP A 17 -7.95 -9.57 -23.75
N TRP A 18 -6.83 -8.91 -23.53
CA TRP A 18 -6.78 -7.61 -22.88
C TRP A 18 -6.69 -6.54 -23.97
N PHE A 19 -7.62 -5.60 -23.98
CA PHE A 19 -7.52 -4.39 -24.78
C PHE A 19 -6.66 -3.40 -24.00
N VAL A 20 -5.53 -3.01 -24.59
CA VAL A 20 -4.55 -2.07 -24.01
C VAL A 20 -4.67 -0.76 -24.76
N GLN A 21 -5.25 0.26 -24.16
CA GLN A 21 -5.52 1.53 -24.80
C GLN A 21 -4.54 2.61 -24.30
N VAL A 22 -4.06 3.44 -25.22
CA VAL A 22 -3.28 4.64 -24.91
C VAL A 22 -4.12 5.85 -25.35
N PRO A 23 -4.91 6.46 -24.45
CA PRO A 23 -5.91 7.45 -24.84
C PRO A 23 -5.32 8.68 -25.54
N GLU A 24 -4.14 9.14 -25.09
CA GLU A 24 -3.48 10.33 -25.68
C GLU A 24 -3.12 10.14 -27.16
N LEU A 25 -2.81 8.90 -27.56
CA LEU A 25 -2.37 8.57 -28.92
C LEU A 25 -3.50 7.97 -29.78
N ASP A 26 -4.71 7.88 -29.24
CA ASP A 26 -5.88 7.23 -29.85
C ASP A 26 -5.55 5.86 -30.47
N THR A 27 -4.81 5.06 -29.72
CA THR A 27 -4.29 3.77 -30.19
C THR A 27 -4.58 2.65 -29.21
N VAL A 28 -4.62 1.42 -29.73
CA VAL A 28 -4.97 0.22 -28.98
C VAL A 28 -4.09 -0.95 -29.39
N GLY A 29 -3.64 -1.72 -28.39
CA GLY A 29 -2.99 -3.02 -28.53
C GLY A 29 -3.83 -4.12 -27.92
N GLN A 30 -3.38 -5.36 -28.11
CA GLN A 30 -4.02 -6.55 -27.54
C GLN A 30 -2.99 -7.46 -26.89
N ALA A 31 -3.27 -7.89 -25.66
CA ALA A 31 -2.42 -8.83 -24.91
C ALA A 31 -3.20 -10.11 -24.56
N ARG A 32 -2.55 -11.28 -24.51
CA ARG A 32 -3.21 -12.54 -24.10
C ARG A 32 -3.28 -12.69 -22.59
N SER A 33 -2.32 -12.12 -21.88
CA SER A 33 -2.18 -12.21 -20.43
C SER A 33 -1.97 -10.82 -19.83
N ALA A 34 -2.27 -10.68 -18.53
CA ALA A 34 -2.08 -9.41 -17.84
C ALA A 34 -0.59 -9.02 -17.76
N THR A 35 0.31 -10.00 -17.77
CA THR A 35 1.77 -9.80 -17.73
C THR A 35 2.32 -9.20 -19.03
N GLU A 36 1.61 -9.35 -20.13
CA GLU A 36 2.00 -8.81 -21.45
C GLU A 36 1.50 -7.36 -21.68
N ILE A 37 0.64 -6.83 -20.81
CA ILE A 37 -0.03 -5.54 -21.04
C ILE A 37 0.98 -4.39 -21.20
N GLU A 38 1.98 -4.31 -20.31
CA GLU A 38 2.97 -3.23 -20.36
C GLU A 38 3.86 -3.33 -21.60
N GLU A 39 4.27 -4.53 -21.99
CA GLU A 39 5.06 -4.77 -23.21
C GLU A 39 4.29 -4.30 -24.44
N VAL A 40 3.04 -4.77 -24.59
CA VAL A 40 2.15 -4.36 -25.70
C VAL A 40 1.92 -2.85 -25.72
N ALA A 41 1.75 -2.22 -24.55
CA ALA A 41 1.61 -0.77 -24.46
C ALA A 41 2.84 -0.04 -25.01
N ARG A 42 4.04 -0.45 -24.59
CA ARG A 42 5.31 0.14 -25.03
C ARG A 42 5.56 -0.08 -26.52
N GLU A 43 5.21 -1.25 -27.04
CA GLU A 43 5.31 -1.52 -28.49
C GLU A 43 4.41 -0.58 -29.30
N VAL A 44 3.15 -0.45 -28.93
CA VAL A 44 2.19 0.40 -29.65
C VAL A 44 2.58 1.87 -29.58
N ILE A 45 3.03 2.36 -28.41
CA ILE A 45 3.52 3.74 -28.25
C ILE A 45 4.78 3.97 -29.09
N GLY A 46 5.75 3.05 -29.02
CA GLY A 46 6.99 3.14 -29.77
C GLY A 46 6.77 3.16 -31.28
N LEU A 47 5.86 2.32 -31.78
CA LEU A 47 5.47 2.29 -33.19
C LEU A 47 4.79 3.60 -33.62
N TRP A 48 3.89 4.15 -32.79
CA TRP A 48 3.18 5.38 -33.12
C TRP A 48 4.12 6.60 -33.13
N LEU A 49 5.08 6.65 -32.20
CA LEU A 49 6.03 7.76 -32.06
C LEU A 49 7.29 7.62 -32.91
N ASP A 50 7.48 6.49 -33.61
CA ASP A 50 8.77 6.11 -34.22
C ASP A 50 9.94 6.22 -33.21
N ALA A 51 9.72 5.71 -32.01
CA ALA A 51 10.61 5.86 -30.86
C ALA A 51 10.94 4.52 -30.20
N LYS A 52 12.08 4.47 -29.51
CA LYS A 52 12.45 3.28 -28.73
C LYS A 52 11.47 3.06 -27.56
N PRO A 53 11.02 1.82 -27.28
CA PRO A 53 10.11 1.49 -26.17
C PRO A 53 10.53 1.98 -24.76
N ASP A 54 11.83 2.19 -24.55
CA ASP A 54 12.41 2.64 -23.27
C ASP A 54 12.69 4.16 -23.21
N SER A 55 12.26 4.92 -24.23
CA SER A 55 12.46 6.36 -24.30
C SER A 55 11.40 7.18 -23.54
N PHE A 56 10.35 6.51 -23.06
CA PHE A 56 9.22 7.07 -22.32
C PHE A 56 8.81 6.12 -21.17
N ASP A 57 7.99 6.65 -20.27
CA ASP A 57 7.42 5.90 -19.16
C ASP A 57 5.95 5.55 -19.43
N VAL A 58 5.44 4.52 -18.75
CA VAL A 58 4.06 4.04 -18.87
C VAL A 58 3.41 4.06 -17.49
N ALA A 59 2.28 4.73 -17.37
CA ALA A 59 1.40 4.67 -16.20
C ALA A 59 0.22 3.75 -16.52
N LEU A 60 0.29 2.51 -16.04
CA LEU A 60 -0.69 1.48 -16.37
C LEU A 60 -1.82 1.41 -15.32
N ASP A 61 -3.06 1.53 -15.78
CA ASP A 61 -4.28 1.25 -15.02
C ASP A 61 -4.99 0.02 -15.61
N VAL A 62 -5.02 -1.07 -14.85
CA VAL A 62 -5.70 -2.31 -15.24
C VAL A 62 -7.08 -2.36 -14.60
N GLU A 63 -8.11 -2.45 -15.43
CA GLU A 63 -9.48 -2.46 -14.99
C GLU A 63 -9.80 -3.73 -14.18
N ILE A 64 -10.18 -3.54 -12.92
CA ILE A 64 -10.74 -4.61 -12.10
C ILE A 64 -12.26 -4.69 -12.40
N PRO A 65 -12.79 -5.87 -12.81
CA PRO A 65 -14.18 -5.99 -13.21
C PRO A 65 -15.14 -6.19 -12.02
N GLY A 66 -16.32 -5.57 -12.12
CA GLY A 66 -17.52 -5.91 -11.34
C GLY A 66 -17.30 -6.05 -9.83
N GLU A 67 -17.74 -7.19 -9.29
CA GLU A 67 -17.71 -7.50 -7.85
C GLU A 67 -16.29 -7.54 -7.27
N ALA A 68 -15.28 -7.92 -8.06
CA ALA A 68 -13.90 -7.92 -7.60
C ALA A 68 -13.41 -6.50 -7.28
N ARG A 69 -13.80 -5.50 -8.08
CA ARG A 69 -13.48 -4.08 -7.80
C ARG A 69 -14.14 -3.63 -6.51
N VAL A 70 -15.44 -3.91 -6.35
CA VAL A 70 -16.20 -3.54 -5.16
C VAL A 70 -15.58 -4.16 -3.89
N SER A 71 -15.25 -5.45 -3.96
CA SER A 71 -14.66 -6.20 -2.84
C SER A 71 -13.26 -5.69 -2.50
N TRP A 72 -12.45 -5.40 -3.51
CA TRP A 72 -11.09 -4.88 -3.33
C TRP A 72 -11.09 -3.48 -2.71
N GLU A 73 -11.94 -2.57 -3.21
CA GLU A 73 -12.06 -1.23 -2.65
C GLU A 73 -12.61 -1.27 -1.22
N ARG A 74 -13.56 -2.17 -0.94
CA ARG A 74 -14.03 -2.37 0.43
C ARG A 74 -12.93 -2.89 1.35
N ALA A 75 -12.11 -3.82 0.88
CA ALA A 75 -10.98 -4.35 1.63
C ALA A 75 -9.98 -3.25 1.99
N LYS A 76 -9.61 -2.38 1.03
CA LYS A 76 -8.73 -1.23 1.30
C LYS A 76 -9.27 -0.29 2.37
N VAL A 77 -10.56 0.03 2.31
CA VAL A 77 -11.21 0.89 3.32
C VAL A 77 -11.15 0.25 4.71
N LEU A 78 -11.44 -1.05 4.80
CA LEU A 78 -11.38 -1.79 6.07
C LEU A 78 -9.95 -1.90 6.59
N GLU A 79 -8.97 -2.13 5.73
CA GLU A 79 -7.55 -2.18 6.10
C GLU A 79 -7.07 -0.83 6.64
N ALA A 80 -7.46 0.28 5.99
CA ALA A 80 -7.13 1.62 6.48
C ALA A 80 -7.74 1.91 7.85
N ALA A 81 -9.01 1.52 8.06
CA ALA A 81 -9.68 1.63 9.36
C ALA A 81 -8.99 0.77 10.42
N ALA A 82 -8.70 -0.50 10.12
CA ALA A 82 -8.03 -1.42 11.02
C ALA A 82 -6.62 -0.95 11.40
N ARG A 83 -5.87 -0.36 10.46
CA ARG A 83 -4.56 0.24 10.73
C ARG A 83 -4.68 1.40 11.72
N LYS A 84 -5.68 2.28 11.54
CA LYS A 84 -5.93 3.39 12.46
C LYS A 84 -6.28 2.90 13.87
N GLU A 85 -7.23 1.97 13.97
CA GLU A 85 -7.67 1.41 15.25
C GLU A 85 -6.52 0.66 15.96
N SER A 86 -5.72 -0.10 15.20
CA SER A 86 -4.55 -0.80 15.75
C SER A 86 -3.49 0.17 16.28
N ALA A 87 -3.27 1.29 15.59
CA ALA A 87 -2.33 2.33 16.05
C ALA A 87 -2.82 2.99 17.34
N GLU A 88 -4.11 3.29 17.43
CA GLU A 88 -4.74 3.85 18.62
C GLU A 88 -4.71 2.88 19.80
N ALA A 89 -5.08 1.61 19.59
CA ALA A 89 -4.99 0.55 20.60
C ALA A 89 -3.56 0.38 21.10
N ALA A 90 -2.56 0.42 20.21
CA ALA A 90 -1.17 0.35 20.59
C ALA A 90 -0.74 1.55 21.45
N ALA A 91 -1.22 2.76 21.16
CA ALA A 91 -0.94 3.94 21.98
C ALA A 91 -1.54 3.82 23.39
N TYR A 92 -2.78 3.36 23.51
CA TYR A 92 -3.40 3.11 24.83
C TYR A 92 -2.71 2.00 25.60
N ALA A 93 -2.28 0.93 24.94
CA ALA A 93 -1.52 -0.15 25.58
C ALA A 93 -0.18 0.35 26.14
N ARG A 94 0.53 1.22 25.42
CA ARG A 94 1.76 1.85 25.90
C ARG A 94 1.52 2.75 27.10
N ARG A 95 0.48 3.59 27.06
CA ARG A 95 0.07 4.43 28.19
C ARG A 95 -0.29 3.61 29.43
N ALA A 96 -1.05 2.53 29.27
CA ALA A 96 -1.41 1.65 30.38
C ALA A 96 -0.16 1.03 31.04
N VAL A 97 0.79 0.54 30.24
CA VAL A 97 2.07 0.05 30.74
C VAL A 97 2.84 1.17 31.44
N ALA A 98 2.93 2.35 30.86
CA ALA A 98 3.65 3.49 31.46
C ALA A 98 3.05 3.89 32.81
N SER A 99 1.73 3.94 32.95
CA SER A 99 1.05 4.25 34.22
C SER A 99 1.38 3.23 35.30
N LEU A 100 1.29 1.92 35.02
CA LEU A 100 1.64 0.88 36.00
C LEU A 100 3.12 0.96 36.39
N ARG A 101 4.00 1.29 35.43
CA ARG A 101 5.43 1.47 35.70
C ARG A 101 5.70 2.70 36.58
N ALA A 102 4.95 3.77 36.40
CA ALA A 102 5.03 4.98 37.22
C ALA A 102 4.56 4.75 38.66
N GLU A 103 3.59 3.84 38.86
CA GLU A 103 3.15 3.37 40.19
C GLU A 103 4.15 2.40 40.85
N GLY A 104 5.26 2.07 40.18
CA GLY A 104 6.33 1.25 40.72
C GLY A 104 6.19 -0.26 40.50
N LEU A 105 5.14 -0.71 39.79
CA LEU A 105 4.95 -2.14 39.51
C LEU A 105 6.10 -2.68 38.67
N THR A 106 6.60 -3.87 38.99
CA THR A 106 7.63 -4.53 38.18
C THR A 106 7.09 -4.93 36.80
N TYR A 107 7.97 -5.19 35.82
CA TYR A 107 7.54 -5.70 34.51
C TYR A 107 6.75 -7.01 34.60
N LYS A 108 7.07 -7.83 35.61
CA LYS A 108 6.40 -9.10 35.87
C LYS A 108 4.97 -8.85 36.40
N ASP A 109 4.82 -7.96 37.36
CA ASP A 109 3.52 -7.67 37.97
C ASP A 109 2.60 -6.96 36.98
N ALA A 110 3.11 -5.98 36.23
CA ALA A 110 2.37 -5.33 35.16
C ALA A 110 1.93 -6.33 34.07
N GLY A 111 2.75 -7.35 33.79
CA GLY A 111 2.39 -8.44 32.89
C GLY A 111 1.21 -9.26 33.40
N ILE A 112 1.22 -9.63 34.69
CA ILE A 112 0.11 -10.35 35.33
C ILE A 112 -1.18 -9.51 35.30
N VAL A 113 -1.09 -8.21 35.65
CA VAL A 113 -2.25 -7.30 35.69
C VAL A 113 -2.88 -7.10 34.31
N LEU A 114 -2.06 -6.94 33.27
CA LEU A 114 -2.54 -6.67 31.91
C LEU A 114 -2.78 -7.94 31.08
N GLY A 115 -2.51 -9.14 31.61
CA GLY A 115 -2.56 -10.39 30.84
C GLY A 115 -1.51 -10.46 29.73
N LEU A 116 -0.35 -9.83 29.93
CA LEU A 116 0.76 -9.76 28.97
C LEU A 116 2.00 -10.49 29.48
N SER A 117 2.84 -10.96 28.57
CA SER A 117 4.16 -11.45 28.97
C SER A 117 5.05 -10.29 29.46
N PRO A 118 5.98 -10.53 30.41
CA PRO A 118 6.91 -9.48 30.85
C PRO A 118 7.73 -8.89 29.69
N GLN A 119 8.08 -9.68 28.67
CA GLN A 119 8.77 -9.16 27.48
C GLN A 119 7.90 -8.17 26.71
N ARG A 120 6.59 -8.44 26.57
CA ARG A 120 5.68 -7.53 25.87
C ARG A 120 5.52 -6.20 26.61
N VAL A 121 5.43 -6.24 27.94
CA VAL A 121 5.43 -5.03 28.77
C VAL A 121 6.71 -4.22 28.57
N GLN A 122 7.88 -4.90 28.55
CA GLN A 122 9.15 -4.22 28.31
C GLN A 122 9.22 -3.56 26.93
N GLN A 123 8.71 -4.22 25.88
CA GLN A 123 8.64 -3.64 24.53
C GLN A 123 7.76 -2.39 24.48
N LEU A 124 6.58 -2.45 25.09
CA LEU A 124 5.64 -1.32 25.12
C LEU A 124 6.20 -0.12 25.90
N SER A 125 6.89 -0.37 27.01
CA SER A 125 7.60 0.66 27.80
C SER A 125 8.69 1.35 26.98
N LYS A 126 9.51 0.59 26.24
CA LYS A 126 10.56 1.17 25.37
C LYS A 126 9.97 2.02 24.24
N ALA A 127 8.88 1.56 23.63
CA ALA A 127 8.22 2.28 22.55
C ALA A 127 7.58 3.60 23.03
N GLU A 128 7.04 3.66 24.26
CA GLU A 128 6.49 4.92 24.80
C GLU A 128 7.58 5.98 24.99
N ASN A 129 8.76 5.57 25.48
CA ASN A 129 9.89 6.48 25.65
C ASN A 129 10.37 7.03 24.30
N ALA A 130 10.37 6.21 23.24
CA ALA A 130 10.71 6.64 21.89
C ALA A 130 9.69 7.65 21.33
N ASP A 131 8.38 7.40 21.53
CA ASP A 131 7.32 8.32 21.12
C ASP A 131 7.39 9.67 21.87
N ALA A 132 7.73 9.64 23.16
CA ALA A 132 7.89 10.86 23.97
C ALA A 132 9.06 11.72 23.49
N LEU A 133 10.20 11.10 23.17
CA LEU A 133 11.39 11.77 22.65
C LEU A 133 11.13 12.44 21.29
N GLN A 134 10.32 11.81 20.42
CA GLN A 134 9.96 12.38 19.11
C GLN A 134 9.02 13.58 19.21
N LYS A 135 8.20 13.69 20.26
CA LYS A 135 7.28 14.84 20.44
C LYS A 135 7.94 16.07 21.07
N SER A 136 9.11 15.91 21.66
CA SER A 136 9.89 16.99 22.28
C SER A 136 10.95 17.62 21.36
N ALA A 137 11.10 17.11 20.14
CA ALA A 137 12.05 17.57 19.11
C ALA A 137 11.30 18.33 18.00
#